data_AF-A0A527ZD22-F1
#
_entry.id   AF-A0A527ZD22-F1
#
_cell.length_a   1.000
_cell.length_b   1.000
_cell.length_c   1.000
_cell.angle_alpha   90.00
_cell.angle_beta   90.00
_cell.angle_gamma   90.00
#
_symmetry.space_group_name_H-M   'P 1'
#
loop_
_entity.id
_entity.type
_entity.pdbx_description
1 polymer ?
#
loop_
_entity_poly.entity_id
_entity_poly.type
_entity_poly.pdbx_seq_one_letter_code
_entity_poly.pdbx_strand_id
1 'polypeptide(L)'
;IGSGMTARTTAHLSSVCDDYFSELTKLRGEDLARIFYQSQSAAIDRIQSIQETERIACDFRRLAGFLFPASGSQESDITRELDAALKIGVEVEKTRGVPFAGFSDAEALRYANQATVHPLKYLRGLAARIRARGGVLYADTIVEKVEETDGGVRVT
;
A
#
# COMPACT_ATOMS: atom_id res chain seq x y z
N ILE A 1 2.10 18.75 -7.86
CA ILE A 1 1.63 17.35 -7.65
C ILE A 1 2.76 16.55 -6.99
N GLY A 2 2.47 15.84 -5.91
CA GLY A 2 3.48 15.04 -5.19
C GLY A 2 4.37 15.86 -4.26
N SER A 3 3.79 16.72 -3.43
CA SER A 3 4.50 17.46 -2.37
C SER A 3 4.15 16.90 -0.99
N GLY A 4 4.63 17.55 0.08
CA GLY A 4 4.27 17.18 1.46
C GLY A 4 4.78 15.81 1.87
N MET A 5 3.89 14.97 2.42
CA MET A 5 4.25 13.62 2.89
C MET A 5 4.61 12.67 1.75
N THR A 6 4.00 12.84 0.57
CA THR A 6 4.33 12.03 -0.61
C THR A 6 5.79 12.15 -1.02
N ALA A 7 6.40 13.32 -0.83
CA ALA A 7 7.81 13.57 -1.14
C ALA A 7 8.76 13.09 -0.02
N ARG A 8 8.24 12.74 1.16
CA ARG A 8 9.00 12.43 2.38
C ARG A 8 8.73 11.03 2.93
N THR A 9 8.02 10.20 2.18
CA THR A 9 7.74 8.80 2.53
C THR A 9 8.74 7.86 1.88
N THR A 10 8.96 6.71 2.51
CA THR A 10 9.66 5.56 1.92
C THR A 10 8.86 4.90 0.80
N ALA A 11 7.56 5.24 0.67
CA ALA A 11 6.64 4.72 -0.34
C ALA A 11 6.61 3.18 -0.41
N HIS A 12 6.60 2.57 0.77
CA HIS A 12 6.26 1.17 0.92
C HIS A 12 4.77 0.97 0.57
N LEU A 13 4.51 0.04 -0.33
CA LEU A 13 3.18 -0.38 -0.73
C LEU A 13 2.90 -1.70 -0.03
N SER A 14 2.01 -1.66 0.96
CA SER A 14 1.66 -2.79 1.80
C SER A 14 0.22 -3.22 1.55
N SER A 15 -0.01 -4.53 1.44
CA SER A 15 -1.35 -5.13 1.54
C SER A 15 -1.72 -5.56 2.95
N VAL A 16 -0.77 -5.52 3.87
CA VAL A 16 -0.96 -5.82 5.30
C VAL A 16 -1.62 -4.63 6.00
N CYS A 17 -2.51 -4.91 6.95
CA CYS A 17 -3.10 -3.88 7.81
C CYS A 17 -2.09 -3.45 8.89
N ASP A 18 -1.87 -2.14 9.04
CA ASP A 18 -0.90 -1.61 10.01
C ASP A 18 -1.23 -2.01 11.46
N ASP A 19 -2.52 -2.09 11.82
CA ASP A 19 -3.01 -2.45 13.17
C ASP A 19 -3.33 -3.95 13.32
N TYR A 20 -2.82 -4.80 12.42
CA TYR A 20 -3.08 -6.25 12.36
C TYR A 20 -4.43 -6.65 11.78
N PHE A 21 -4.44 -7.75 11.02
CA PHE A 21 -5.66 -8.39 10.56
C PHE A 21 -6.51 -8.93 11.71
N SER A 22 -5.90 -9.32 12.83
CA SER A 22 -6.64 -9.74 14.02
C SER A 22 -7.55 -8.64 14.56
N GLU A 23 -7.08 -7.39 14.65
CA GLU A 23 -7.89 -6.27 15.14
C GLU A 23 -8.90 -5.81 14.08
N LEU A 24 -8.51 -5.77 12.81
CA LEU A 24 -9.46 -5.46 11.73
C LEU A 24 -10.63 -6.44 11.69
N THR A 25 -10.33 -7.74 11.81
CA THR A 25 -11.34 -8.81 11.84
C THR A 25 -12.25 -8.67 13.05
N LYS A 26 -11.71 -8.36 14.23
CA LYS A 26 -12.50 -8.11 15.43
C LYS A 26 -13.44 -6.90 15.30
N LEU A 27 -12.99 -5.84 14.63
CA LEU A 27 -13.76 -4.58 14.48
C LEU A 27 -14.77 -4.61 13.33
N ARG A 28 -14.53 -5.40 12.28
CA ARG A 28 -15.27 -5.34 11.01
C ARG A 28 -15.72 -6.69 10.47
N GLY A 29 -15.30 -7.79 11.08
CA GLY A 29 -15.58 -9.15 10.61
C GLY A 29 -14.62 -9.62 9.53
N GLU A 30 -14.59 -10.95 9.33
CA GLU A 30 -13.66 -11.63 8.41
C GLU A 30 -13.85 -11.22 6.95
N ASP A 31 -15.11 -11.02 6.52
CA ASP A 31 -15.41 -10.67 5.13
C ASP A 31 -14.86 -9.29 4.74
N LEU A 32 -15.03 -8.28 5.61
CA LEU A 32 -14.48 -6.96 5.36
C LEU A 32 -12.96 -6.94 5.47
N ALA A 33 -12.37 -7.71 6.40
CA ALA A 33 -10.92 -7.86 6.48
C ALA A 33 -10.33 -8.51 5.22
N ARG A 34 -10.99 -9.53 4.66
CA ARG A 34 -10.63 -10.16 3.39
C ARG A 34 -10.72 -9.18 2.22
N ILE A 35 -11.83 -8.44 2.11
CA ILE A 35 -12.01 -7.42 1.06
C ILE A 35 -10.93 -6.33 1.16
N PHE A 36 -10.60 -5.89 2.38
CA PHE A 36 -9.50 -4.95 2.59
C PHE A 36 -8.19 -5.47 2.02
N TYR A 37 -7.76 -6.68 2.42
CA TYR A 37 -6.52 -7.29 1.93
C TYR A 37 -6.50 -7.40 0.39
N GLN A 38 -7.60 -7.85 -0.21
CA GLN A 38 -7.74 -7.98 -1.66
C GLN A 38 -7.64 -6.62 -2.36
N SER A 39 -8.32 -5.60 -1.83
CA SER A 39 -8.27 -4.23 -2.34
C SER A 39 -6.86 -3.65 -2.30
N GLN A 40 -6.17 -3.81 -1.16
CA GLN A 40 -4.80 -3.31 -1.03
C GLN A 40 -3.84 -4.05 -1.97
N SER A 41 -3.92 -5.37 -2.07
CA SER A 41 -3.11 -6.16 -3.00
C SER A 41 -3.35 -5.75 -4.46
N ALA A 42 -4.62 -5.59 -4.85
CA ALA A 42 -5.01 -5.12 -6.17
C ALA A 42 -4.49 -3.70 -6.47
N ALA A 43 -4.39 -2.83 -5.46
CA ALA A 43 -3.81 -1.50 -5.62
C ALA A 43 -2.31 -1.56 -5.96
N ILE A 44 -1.55 -2.47 -5.34
CA ILE A 44 -0.12 -2.68 -5.67
C ILE A 44 0.02 -3.18 -7.11
N ASP A 45 -0.78 -4.19 -7.48
CA ASP A 45 -0.82 -4.75 -8.83
C ASP A 45 -1.20 -3.69 -9.87
N ARG A 46 -2.14 -2.81 -9.51
CA ARG A 46 -2.55 -1.71 -10.38
C ARG A 46 -1.42 -0.71 -10.59
N ILE A 47 -0.67 -0.35 -9.56
CA ILE A 47 0.51 0.52 -9.68
C ILE A 47 1.55 -0.11 -10.59
N GLN A 48 1.83 -1.41 -10.42
CA GLN A 48 2.73 -2.15 -11.30
C GLN A 48 2.26 -2.11 -12.76
N SER A 49 1.00 -2.49 -13.00
CA SER A 49 0.41 -2.51 -14.34
C SER A 49 0.46 -1.15 -15.02
N ILE A 50 0.17 -0.07 -14.28
CA ILE A 50 0.25 1.31 -14.79
C ILE A 50 1.68 1.64 -15.19
N GLN A 51 2.67 1.41 -14.31
CA GLN A 51 4.04 1.80 -14.61
C GLN A 51 4.60 1.00 -15.81
N GLU A 52 4.24 -0.27 -15.96
CA GLU A 52 4.64 -1.08 -17.11
C GLU A 52 3.99 -0.58 -18.41
N THR A 53 2.66 -0.42 -18.40
CA THR A 53 1.87 0.00 -19.57
C THR A 53 2.29 1.38 -20.06
N GLU A 54 2.46 2.31 -19.14
CA GLU A 54 2.80 3.71 -19.45
C GLU A 54 4.32 3.95 -19.54
N ARG A 55 5.13 2.90 -19.31
CA ARG A 55 6.59 2.91 -19.30
C ARG A 55 7.16 3.99 -18.37
N ILE A 56 6.67 4.02 -17.14
CA ILE A 56 7.09 4.98 -16.12
C ILE A 56 8.26 4.39 -15.33
N ALA A 57 9.47 4.92 -15.54
CA ALA A 57 10.65 4.52 -14.78
C ALA A 57 10.61 5.07 -13.34
N CYS A 58 9.84 4.41 -12.47
CA CYS A 58 9.61 4.82 -11.07
C CYS A 58 10.27 3.92 -10.03
N ASP A 59 11.28 3.15 -10.41
CA ASP A 59 11.99 2.22 -9.53
C ASP A 59 11.05 1.26 -8.78
N PHE A 60 9.93 0.88 -9.42
CA PHE A 60 9.02 -0.10 -8.86
C PHE A 60 9.73 -1.45 -8.73
N ARG A 61 9.59 -2.08 -7.57
CA ARG A 61 10.07 -3.44 -7.34
C ARG A 61 9.15 -4.17 -6.39
N ARG A 62 8.94 -5.46 -6.65
CA ARG A 62 8.34 -6.39 -5.70
C ARG A 62 9.36 -6.80 -4.65
N LEU A 63 8.88 -7.00 -3.43
CA LEU A 63 9.68 -7.50 -2.32
C LEU A 63 8.78 -8.23 -1.31
N ALA A 64 9.43 -8.89 -0.35
CA ALA A 64 8.75 -9.42 0.82
C ALA A 64 8.69 -8.35 1.91
N GLY A 65 7.53 -8.21 2.55
CA GLY A 65 7.36 -7.49 3.81
C GLY A 65 7.54 -8.45 4.99
N PHE A 66 8.07 -7.94 6.10
CA PHE A 66 8.26 -8.73 7.32
C PHE A 66 7.60 -8.02 8.50
N LEU A 67 6.72 -8.74 9.20
CA LEU A 67 6.21 -8.34 10.51
C LEU A 67 6.94 -9.15 11.57
N PHE A 68 7.53 -8.50 12.56
CA PHE A 68 8.27 -9.14 13.64
C PHE A 68 8.08 -8.33 14.93
N PRO A 69 8.16 -8.98 16.10
CA PRO A 69 7.94 -8.33 17.38
C PRO A 69 9.01 -7.26 17.63
N ALA A 70 8.61 -6.14 18.23
CA ALA A 70 9.58 -5.20 18.78
C ALA A 70 10.34 -5.84 19.95
N SER A 71 11.51 -5.29 20.29
CA SER A 71 12.24 -5.75 21.47
C SER A 71 11.37 -5.60 22.73
N GLY A 72 11.06 -6.72 23.39
CA GLY A 72 10.22 -6.75 24.60
C GLY A 72 8.71 -6.87 24.37
N SER A 73 8.23 -7.01 23.12
CA SER A 73 6.83 -7.37 22.87
C SER A 73 6.59 -8.87 23.03
N GLN A 74 5.36 -9.28 23.34
CA GLN A 74 5.02 -10.68 23.56
C GLN A 74 4.91 -11.46 22.25
N GLU A 75 5.44 -12.69 22.22
CA GLU A 75 5.35 -13.62 21.08
C GLU A 75 3.90 -13.96 20.67
N SER A 76 2.94 -13.78 21.59
CA SER A 76 1.53 -14.13 21.40
C SER A 76 0.84 -13.31 20.30
N ASP A 77 1.36 -12.14 19.94
CA ASP A 77 0.75 -11.29 18.91
C ASP A 77 1.05 -11.79 17.49
N ILE A 78 2.24 -12.36 17.24
CA ILE A 78 2.61 -12.92 15.92
C ILE A 78 1.77 -14.13 15.56
N THR A 79 1.56 -15.05 16.51
CA THR A 79 0.76 -16.25 16.26
C THR A 79 -0.71 -15.89 16.04
N ARG A 80 -1.25 -14.95 16.83
CA ARG A 80 -2.62 -14.45 16.65
C ARG A 80 -2.81 -13.82 15.27
N GLU A 81 -1.84 -13.02 14.84
CA GLU A 81 -1.91 -12.37 13.54
C GLU A 81 -1.79 -13.37 12.39
N LEU A 82 -0.93 -14.39 12.50
CA LEU A 82 -0.85 -15.48 11.53
C LEU A 82 -2.20 -16.17 11.34
N ASP A 83 -2.85 -16.56 12.44
CA ASP A 83 -4.14 -17.24 12.40
C ASP A 83 -5.22 -16.36 11.75
N ALA A 84 -5.25 -15.07 12.08
CA ALA A 84 -6.19 -14.12 11.50
C ALA A 84 -5.96 -13.95 9.98
N ALA A 85 -4.71 -13.76 9.58
CA ALA A 85 -4.31 -13.63 8.18
C ALA A 85 -4.69 -14.86 7.36
N LEU A 86 -4.38 -16.07 7.86
CA LEU A 86 -4.73 -17.32 7.18
C LEU A 86 -6.25 -17.50 7.02
N LYS A 87 -7.05 -17.18 8.05
CA LYS A 87 -8.52 -17.29 7.99
C LYS A 87 -9.15 -16.43 6.92
N ILE A 88 -8.60 -15.23 6.69
CA ILE A 88 -9.09 -14.33 5.63
C ILE A 88 -8.45 -14.60 4.27
N GLY A 89 -7.57 -15.61 4.16
CA GLY A 89 -6.96 -16.03 2.89
C GLY A 89 -5.76 -15.19 2.45
N VAL A 90 -5.07 -14.55 3.39
CA VAL A 90 -3.81 -13.84 3.12
C VAL A 90 -2.70 -14.85 2.86
N GLU A 91 -1.87 -14.60 1.85
CA GLU A 91 -0.65 -15.37 1.62
C GLU A 91 0.43 -14.89 2.60
N VAL A 92 0.71 -15.72 3.61
CA VAL A 92 1.67 -15.41 4.67
C VAL A 92 2.44 -16.65 5.10
N GLU A 93 3.72 -16.49 5.36
CA GLU A 93 4.60 -17.55 5.85
C GLU A 93 5.14 -17.18 7.23
N LYS A 94 5.05 -18.10 8.20
CA LYS A 94 5.82 -17.96 9.44
C LYS A 94 7.29 -18.23 9.14
N THR A 95 8.15 -17.33 9.56
CA THR A 95 9.61 -17.41 9.39
C THR A 95 10.33 -17.05 10.68
N ARG A 96 11.65 -17.16 10.66
CA ARG A 96 12.51 -16.77 11.78
C ARG A 96 13.71 -15.99 11.25
N GLY A 97 14.03 -14.90 11.94
CA GLY A 97 15.15 -14.04 11.63
C GLY A 97 14.82 -12.95 10.62
N VAL A 98 15.24 -11.72 10.94
CA VAL A 98 15.25 -10.58 10.02
C VAL A 98 16.66 -9.98 10.01
N PRO A 99 17.11 -9.32 8.91
CA PRO A 99 18.49 -8.85 8.75
C PRO A 99 18.77 -7.56 9.54
N PHE A 100 18.37 -7.53 10.81
CA PHE A 100 18.58 -6.45 11.76
C PHE A 100 19.33 -6.99 12.98
N ALA A 101 20.25 -6.16 13.50
CA ALA A 101 21.03 -6.53 14.68
C ALA A 101 20.10 -6.83 15.87
N GLY A 102 20.28 -7.99 16.50
CA GLY A 102 19.46 -8.44 17.63
C GLY A 102 18.17 -9.20 17.24
N PHE A 103 17.91 -9.41 15.95
CA PHE A 103 16.68 -10.08 15.46
C PHE A 103 16.95 -11.29 14.57
N SER A 104 18.15 -11.88 14.64
CA SER A 104 18.51 -13.09 13.86
C SER A 104 17.63 -14.29 14.17
N ASP A 105 17.06 -14.36 15.38
CA ASP A 105 16.24 -15.48 15.86
C ASP A 105 14.79 -15.07 16.15
N ALA A 106 14.40 -13.84 15.83
CA ALA A 106 13.06 -13.34 16.07
C ALA A 106 12.02 -14.09 15.22
N GLU A 107 10.90 -14.49 15.81
CA GLU A 107 9.76 -14.97 15.01
C GLU A 107 9.24 -13.83 14.13
N ALA A 108 8.89 -14.14 12.89
CA ALA A 108 8.39 -13.15 11.95
C ALA A 108 7.34 -13.76 11.02
N LEU A 109 6.49 -12.90 10.46
CA LEU A 109 5.61 -13.24 9.35
C LEU A 109 6.16 -12.59 8.09
N ARG A 110 6.33 -13.40 7.04
CA ARG A 110 6.75 -12.96 5.72
C ARG A 110 5.52 -12.86 4.82
N TYR A 111 5.26 -11.66 4.32
CA TYR A 111 4.23 -11.40 3.32
C TYR A 111 4.90 -11.21 1.98
N ALA A 112 4.58 -12.09 1.02
CA ALA A 112 5.08 -11.97 -0.34
C ALA A 112 4.40 -10.79 -1.06
N ASN A 113 4.92 -10.45 -2.24
CA ASN A 113 4.27 -9.56 -3.20
C ASN A 113 3.97 -8.11 -2.72
N GLN A 114 4.66 -7.64 -1.69
CA GLN A 114 4.69 -6.22 -1.34
C GLN A 114 5.52 -5.45 -2.37
N ALA A 115 5.54 -4.12 -2.29
CA ALA A 115 6.35 -3.34 -3.21
C ALA A 115 6.90 -2.04 -2.62
N THR A 116 7.90 -1.48 -3.29
CA THR A 116 8.31 -0.08 -3.12
C THR A 116 8.28 0.58 -4.48
N VAL A 117 8.04 1.89 -4.48
CA VAL A 117 8.09 2.73 -5.68
C VAL A 117 8.74 4.05 -5.31
N HIS A 118 9.42 4.71 -6.24
CA HIS A 118 9.78 6.11 -6.08
C HIS A 118 8.55 6.99 -6.37
N PRO A 119 7.89 7.57 -5.34
CA PRO A 119 6.55 8.16 -5.48
C PRO A 119 6.57 9.38 -6.41
N LEU A 120 7.61 10.21 -6.33
CA LEU A 120 7.73 11.39 -7.20
C LEU A 120 8.01 11.03 -8.67
N LYS A 121 8.82 10.00 -8.95
CA LYS A 121 9.03 9.53 -10.33
C LYS A 121 7.73 8.96 -10.91
N TYR A 122 7.00 8.18 -10.13
CA TYR A 122 5.70 7.65 -10.51
C TYR A 122 4.69 8.76 -10.85
N LEU A 123 4.52 9.73 -9.94
CA LEU A 123 3.59 10.85 -10.14
C LEU A 123 3.98 11.75 -11.32
N ARG A 124 5.29 12.00 -11.54
CA ARG A 124 5.76 12.74 -12.72
C ARG A 124 5.42 11.99 -14.01
N GLY A 125 5.65 10.68 -14.05
CA GLY A 125 5.28 9.85 -15.19
C GLY A 125 3.78 9.87 -15.48
N LEU A 126 2.96 9.70 -14.44
CA LEU A 126 1.50 9.81 -14.55
C LEU A 126 1.07 11.18 -15.08
N ALA A 127 1.58 12.27 -14.50
CA ALA A 127 1.23 13.62 -14.93
C ALA A 127 1.59 13.86 -16.40
N ALA A 128 2.75 13.36 -16.85
CA ALA A 128 3.15 13.44 -18.25
C ALA A 128 2.18 12.67 -19.17
N ARG A 129 1.72 11.49 -18.76
CA ARG A 129 0.80 10.66 -19.54
C ARG A 129 -0.61 11.23 -19.59
N ILE A 130 -1.10 11.79 -18.49
CA ILE A 130 -2.38 12.51 -18.44
C ILE A 130 -2.35 13.69 -19.42
N ARG A 131 -1.29 14.51 -19.38
CA ARG A 131 -1.11 15.64 -20.31
C ARG A 131 -1.03 15.20 -21.77
N ALA A 132 -0.31 14.12 -22.06
CA ALA A 132 -0.21 13.58 -23.42
C ALA A 132 -1.56 13.12 -23.99
N ARG A 133 -2.54 12.80 -23.13
CA ARG A 133 -3.90 12.41 -23.52
C ARG A 133 -4.90 13.58 -23.46
N GLY A 134 -4.41 14.82 -23.39
CA GLY A 134 -5.24 16.03 -23.36
C GLY A 134 -5.76 16.40 -21.97
N GLY A 135 -5.36 15.69 -20.91
CA GLY A 135 -5.71 16.07 -19.55
C GLY A 135 -4.99 17.35 -19.11
N VAL A 136 -5.69 18.22 -18.40
CA VAL A 136 -5.14 19.48 -17.87
C VAL A 136 -4.92 19.33 -16.37
N LEU A 137 -3.78 19.81 -15.88
CA LEU A 137 -3.39 19.73 -14.48
C LEU A 137 -3.19 21.15 -13.93
N TYR A 138 -4.05 21.54 -13.00
CA TYR A 138 -3.97 22.81 -12.29
C TYR A 138 -3.20 22.61 -10.98
N ALA A 139 -2.19 23.45 -10.75
CA ALA A 139 -1.42 23.50 -9.51
C ALA A 139 -1.61 24.88 -8.88
N ASP A 140 -1.43 24.98 -7.55
CA ASP A 140 -1.58 26.23 -6.81
C ASP A 140 -2.93 26.94 -7.07
N THR A 141 -3.96 26.15 -7.37
CA THR A 141 -5.33 26.57 -7.65
C THR A 141 -6.24 25.86 -6.66
N ILE A 142 -7.04 26.62 -5.94
CA ILE A 142 -7.98 26.09 -4.93
C ILE A 142 -9.31 25.86 -5.61
N VAL A 143 -9.97 24.73 -5.30
CA VAL A 143 -11.37 24.51 -5.67
C VAL A 143 -12.25 25.28 -4.68
N GLU A 144 -13.01 26.25 -5.17
CA GLU A 144 -13.95 27.05 -4.39
C GLU A 144 -15.35 26.44 -4.39
N LYS A 145 -15.77 25.86 -5.53
CA LYS A 145 -17.12 25.30 -5.69
C LYS A 145 -17.14 24.09 -6.61
N VAL A 146 -17.98 23.11 -6.28
CA VAL A 146 -18.33 21.98 -7.15
C VAL A 146 -19.83 22.00 -7.34
N GLU A 147 -20.29 22.11 -8.59
CA GLU A 147 -21.71 22.13 -8.97
C GLU A 147 -22.00 20.99 -9.95
N GLU A 148 -22.97 20.15 -9.62
CA GLU A 148 -23.52 19.18 -10.56
C GLU A 148 -24.60 19.85 -11.41
N THR A 149 -24.54 19.62 -12.72
CA THR A 149 -25.45 20.17 -13.73
C THR A 149 -25.94 19.03 -14.61
N ASP A 150 -27.03 19.24 -15.35
CA ASP A 150 -27.57 18.22 -16.28
C ASP A 150 -26.53 17.72 -17.31
N GLY A 151 -25.49 18.52 -17.60
CA GLY A 151 -24.41 18.21 -18.53
C GLY A 151 -23.09 17.72 -17.90
N GLY A 152 -23.03 17.59 -16.58
CA GLY A 152 -21.82 17.15 -15.85
C GLY A 152 -21.45 18.04 -14.66
N VAL A 153 -20.19 17.99 -14.25
CA VAL A 153 -19.71 18.69 -13.05
C VAL A 153 -18.93 19.94 -13.44
N ARG A 154 -19.33 21.10 -12.93
CA ARG A 154 -18.56 22.34 -12.98
C ARG A 154 -17.75 22.46 -11.69
N VAL A 155 -16.45 22.70 -11.84
CA VAL A 155 -15.53 22.99 -10.74
C VAL A 155 -15.00 24.40 -10.95
N THR A 156 -15.20 25.26 -9.96
CA THR A 156 -14.67 26.63 -9.92
C THR A 156 -13.63 26.71 -8.82
#